data_AF-A0A3B3ISW8-F1
#
_entry.id   AF-A0A3B3ISW8-F1
#
_cell.length_a   1.000
_cell.length_b   1.000
_cell.length_c   1.000
_cell.angle_alpha   90.00
_cell.angle_beta   90.00
_cell.angle_gamma   90.00
#
_symmetry.space_group_name_H-M   'P 1'
#
loop_
_entity.id
_entity.type
_entity.pdbx_description
1 polymer ?
#
loop_
_entity_poly.entity_id
_entity_poly.type
_entity_poly.pdbx_seq_one_letter_code
_entity_poly.pdbx_strand_id
1 'polypeptide(L)' 'MKLLTGLVFCSLVLGVSSRSFFSFLGEAFDGARDMWRAYSDMREANYIGSDKYFHARGNYDAAKRGPGGAWAAEVIT' A
#
# COMPACT_ATOMS: atom_id res chain seq x y z
N MET A 1 -2.44 -31.07 28.16
CA MET A 1 -1.72 -30.89 26.87
C MET A 1 -2.59 -30.27 25.78
N LYS A 2 -3.79 -30.77 25.49
CA LYS A 2 -4.68 -30.24 24.42
C LYS A 2 -4.98 -28.72 24.48
N LEU A 3 -5.22 -28.16 25.68
CA LEU A 3 -5.49 -26.73 25.87
C LEU A 3 -4.27 -25.83 25.56
N LEU A 4 -3.08 -26.22 26.02
CA LEU A 4 -1.84 -25.49 25.75
C LEU A 4 -1.53 -25.48 24.26
N THR A 5 -1.71 -26.62 23.58
CA THR A 5 -1.51 -26.74 22.13
C THR A 5 -2.47 -25.85 21.35
N GLY A 6 -3.76 -25.80 21.74
CA GLY A 6 -4.75 -24.92 21.11
C GLY A 6 -4.45 -23.43 21.32
N LEU A 7 -3.98 -23.06 22.51
CA LEU A 7 -3.68 -21.66 22.84
C LEU A 7 -2.43 -21.14 22.11
N VAL A 8 -1.40 -21.98 21.96
CA VAL A 8 -0.22 -21.71 21.12
C VAL A 8 -0.62 -21.57 19.65
N PHE A 9 -1.50 -22.43 19.14
CA PHE A 9 -1.96 -22.34 17.76
C PHE A 9 -2.77 -21.05 17.51
N CYS A 10 -3.71 -20.70 18.40
CA CYS A 10 -4.48 -19.45 18.31
C CYS A 10 -3.59 -18.21 18.34
N SER A 11 -2.60 -18.16 19.23
CA SER A 11 -1.70 -17.01 19.34
C SER A 11 -0.78 -16.86 18.12
N LEU A 12 -0.35 -17.95 17.50
CA LEU A 12 0.40 -17.91 16.23
C LEU A 12 -0.47 -17.38 15.08
N VAL A 13 -1.70 -17.86 14.94
CA VAL A 13 -2.63 -17.40 13.90
C VAL A 13 -2.95 -15.91 14.06
N LEU A 14 -3.26 -15.46 15.26
CA LEU A 14 -3.52 -14.04 15.54
C LEU A 14 -2.26 -13.18 15.35
N GLY A 15 -1.08 -13.69 15.71
CA GLY A 15 0.20 -13.00 15.51
C GLY A 15 0.55 -12.81 14.04
N VAL A 16 0.38 -13.84 13.20
CA VAL A 16 0.62 -13.73 11.76
C VAL A 16 -0.42 -12.81 11.09
N SER A 17 -1.68 -12.93 11.49
CA SER A 17 -2.77 -12.11 10.94
C SER A 17 -2.58 -10.62 11.26
N SER A 18 -2.16 -10.31 12.49
CA SER A 18 -1.88 -8.91 12.89
C SER A 18 -0.67 -8.34 12.13
N ARG A 19 0.42 -9.10 11.97
CA ARG A 19 1.58 -8.66 11.19
C ARG A 19 1.23 -8.41 9.72
N SER A 20 0.46 -9.31 9.09
CA SER A 20 -0.01 -9.14 7.71
C SER A 20 -0.90 -7.91 7.56
N PHE A 21 -1.78 -7.66 8.53
CA PHE A 21 -2.67 -6.50 8.54
C PHE A 21 -1.90 -5.18 8.67
N PHE A 22 -0.93 -5.11 9.60
CA PHE A 22 -0.08 -3.92 9.74
C PHE A 22 0.82 -3.69 8.52
N SER A 23 1.30 -4.75 7.86
CA SER A 23 2.03 -4.62 6.58
C SER A 23 1.14 -3.98 5.52
N PHE A 24 -0.06 -4.52 5.32
CA PHE A 24 -1.02 -3.99 4.35
C PHE A 24 -1.34 -2.51 4.59
N LEU A 25 -1.59 -2.11 5.85
CA LEU A 25 -1.84 -0.70 6.19
C LEU A 25 -0.62 0.19 5.91
N GLY A 26 0.59 -0.28 6.22
CA GLY A 26 1.83 0.44 5.90
C GLY A 26 2.02 0.63 4.40
N GLU A 27 1.82 -0.43 3.63
CA GLU A 27 1.89 -0.41 2.17
C GLU A 27 0.86 0.54 1.56
N ALA A 28 -0.38 0.54 2.07
CA ALA A 28 -1.44 1.44 1.62
C ALA A 28 -1.14 2.91 1.93
N PHE A 29 -0.61 3.20 3.12
CA PHE A 29 -0.20 4.55 3.49
C PHE A 29 0.94 5.06 2.60
N ASP A 30 1.98 4.25 2.38
CA ASP A 30 3.07 4.60 1.49
C ASP A 30 2.61 4.75 0.04
N GLY A 31 1.71 3.89 -0.43
CA GLY A 31 1.09 4.01 -1.76
C GLY A 31 0.31 5.32 -1.93
N ALA A 32 -0.48 5.71 -0.93
CA ALA A 32 -1.17 7.00 -0.95
C ALA A 32 -0.21 8.19 -1.00
N ARG A 33 0.94 8.11 -0.29
CA ARG A 33 2.00 9.12 -0.37
C ARG A 33 2.65 9.19 -1.75
N ASP A 34 2.85 8.05 -2.41
CA ASP A 34 3.39 8.00 -3.77
C ASP A 34 2.42 8.63 -4.78
N MET A 35 1.11 8.39 -4.63
CA MET A 35 0.07 9.03 -5.44
C MET A 35 0.05 10.55 -5.23
N TRP A 36 0.12 11.01 -3.98
CA TRP A 36 0.21 12.43 -3.67
C TRP A 36 1.46 13.07 -4.29
N ARG A 37 2.62 12.42 -4.17
CA ARG A 37 3.86 12.88 -4.79
C ARG A 37 3.73 12.99 -6.31
N ALA A 38 3.09 12.01 -6.95
CA ALA A 38 2.86 12.08 -8.40
C ALA A 38 2.02 13.28 -8.82
N TYR A 39 0.97 13.59 -8.05
CA TYR A 39 0.17 14.78 -8.27
C TYR A 39 0.96 16.08 -8.02
N SER A 40 1.75 16.15 -6.94
CA SER A 40 2.59 17.31 -6.64
C SER A 40 3.62 17.57 -7.73
N ASP A 41 4.36 16.56 -8.16
CA ASP A 41 5.36 16.69 -9.22
C ASP A 41 4.71 17.08 -10.55
N MET A 42 3.51 16.56 -10.88
CA MET A 42 2.77 16.97 -12.07
C MET A 42 2.45 18.47 -12.06
N ARG A 43 2.01 18.98 -10.90
CA ARG A 43 1.70 20.40 -10.73
C ARG A 43 2.94 21.28 -10.80
N GLU A 44 4.04 20.84 -10.23
CA GLU A 44 5.31 21.55 -10.26
C GLU A 44 5.92 21.56 -11.67
N ALA A 45 5.90 20.42 -12.36
CA ALA A 45 6.43 20.30 -13.72
C ALA A 45 5.67 21.20 -14.70
N ASN A 46 4.36 21.40 -14.50
CA ASN A 46 3.50 22.24 -15.34
C ASN A 46 3.72 22.02 -16.84
N TYR A 47 3.84 20.76 -17.24
CA TYR A 47 4.23 20.36 -18.59
C TYR A 47 3.00 19.87 -19.38
N ILE A 48 2.79 20.40 -20.58
CA ILE A 48 1.62 20.05 -21.40
C ILE A 48 1.74 18.60 -21.85
N GLY A 49 0.67 17.82 -21.62
CA GLY A 49 0.58 16.41 -22.05
C GLY A 49 1.31 15.41 -21.15
N SER A 50 1.77 15.82 -19.96
CA SER A 50 2.42 14.90 -19.00
C SER A 50 1.45 14.21 -18.03
N ASP A 51 0.15 14.48 -18.09
CA ASP A 51 -0.86 13.95 -17.15
C ASP A 51 -0.83 12.41 -17.09
N LYS A 52 -0.80 11.75 -18.25
CA LYS A 52 -0.77 10.28 -18.34
C LYS A 52 0.50 9.69 -17.78
N TYR A 53 1.63 10.37 -17.94
CA TYR A 53 2.88 9.94 -17.35
C TYR A 53 2.81 9.97 -15.82
N PHE A 54 2.34 11.06 -15.22
CA PHE A 54 2.28 11.17 -13.76
C PHE A 54 1.25 10.22 -13.14
N HIS A 55 0.10 9.99 -13.78
CA HIS A 55 -0.83 8.94 -13.35
C HIS A 55 -0.18 7.55 -13.39
N ALA A 56 0.46 7.19 -14.50
CA ALA A 56 1.12 5.89 -14.64
C ALA A 56 2.26 5.72 -13.62
N ARG A 57 3.07 6.77 -13.41
CA ARG A 57 4.18 6.76 -12.44
C ARG A 57 3.66 6.63 -11.00
N GLY A 58 2.62 7.38 -10.64
CA GLY A 58 2.00 7.28 -9.31
C GLY A 58 1.48 5.87 -9.02
N ASN A 59 0.70 5.31 -9.95
CA ASN A 59 0.18 3.95 -9.83
C ASN A 59 1.30 2.90 -9.75
N TYR A 60 2.35 3.06 -10.56
CA TYR A 60 3.50 2.16 -10.57
C TYR A 60 4.30 2.21 -9.25
N ASP A 61 4.58 3.41 -8.72
CA ASP A 61 5.29 3.59 -7.46
C ASP A 61 4.48 3.03 -6.28
N ALA A 62 3.16 3.30 -6.24
CA ALA A 62 2.27 2.79 -5.21
C ALA A 62 2.13 1.27 -5.27
N ALA A 63 1.93 0.68 -6.45
CA ALA A 63 1.81 -0.77 -6.61
C ALA A 63 3.11 -1.51 -6.23
N LYS A 64 4.28 -0.88 -6.37
CA LYS A 64 5.57 -1.44 -5.91
C LYS A 64 5.66 -1.62 -4.40
N ARG A 65 4.84 -0.94 -3.61
CA ARG A 65 4.83 -1.10 -2.15
C ARG A 65 4.31 -2.47 -1.72
N GLY A 66 3.42 -3.07 -2.52
CA GLY A 66 2.77 -4.34 -2.23
C GLY A 66 1.26 -4.27 -2.42
N PRO A 67 0.52 -5.30 -2.01
CA PRO A 67 -0.94 -5.35 -2.15
C PRO A 67 -1.67 -4.12 -1.58
N GLY A 68 -1.22 -3.59 -0.43
CA GLY A 68 -1.84 -2.40 0.16
C GLY A 68 -1.63 -1.15 -0.70
N GLY A 69 -0.44 -0.99 -1.27
CA GLY A 69 -0.13 0.13 -2.16
C GLY A 69 -0.84 0.05 -3.50
N ALA A 70 -0.98 -1.16 -4.07
CA ALA A 70 -1.79 -1.39 -5.27
C ALA A 70 -3.27 -1.05 -5.03
N TRP A 71 -3.82 -1.46 -3.88
CA TRP A 71 -5.16 -1.06 -3.47
C TRP A 71 -5.30 0.46 -3.31
N ALA A 72 -4.33 1.12 -2.66
CA ALA A 72 -4.35 2.57 -2.51
C ALA A 72 -4.33 3.29 -3.88
N ALA A 73 -3.54 2.79 -4.83
CA ALA A 73 -3.51 3.29 -6.20
C ALA A 73 -4.89 3.17 -6.86
N GLU A 74 -5.53 2.00 -6.78
CA GLU A 74 -6.87 1.76 -7.36
C GLU A 74 -7.93 2.71 -6.79
N VAL A 75 -7.90 2.97 -5.49
CA VAL A 75 -8.89 3.84 -4.82
C VAL A 75 -8.67 5.32 -5.13
N ILE A 76 -7.42 5.75 -5.35
CA ILE A 76 -7.05 7.17 -5.51
C ILE A 76 -6.98 7.61 -6.98
N THR A 77 -6.66 6.69 -7.91
CA THR A 77 -6.25 7.05 -9.27
C THR A 77 -7.28 7.79 -10.12
#